data_AF-A0A527H801-F1
#
_entry.id   AF-A0A527H801-F1
#
_cell.length_a   1.000
_cell.length_b   1.000
_cell.length_c   1.000
_cell.angle_alpha   90.00
_cell.angle_beta   90.00
_cell.angle_gamma   90.00
#
_symmetry.space_group_name_H-M   'P 1'
#
loop_
_entity.id
_entity.type
_entity.pdbx_description
1 polymer ?
#
loop_
_entity_poly.entity_id
_entity_poly.type
_entity_poly.pdbx_seq_one_letter_code
_entity_poly.pdbx_strand_id
1 'polypeptide(L)'
;LKLDFPETTRVLHDKTASAIPVGEFYHGVYHTVVVAPATSNTVAKCVHGISDTLATNVFAQAGKCRVPAIVFACDTAPELETQAPHGLVKVYPRRIDLENTKQLKS
;
A
#
# COMPACT_ATOMS: atom_id res chain seq x y z
N LEU A 1 16.43 12.35 0.06
CA LEU A 1 16.59 11.48 -1.12
C LEU A 1 16.36 12.31 -2.37
N LYS A 2 17.28 12.31 -3.34
CA LYS A 2 16.99 12.82 -4.70
C LYS A 2 16.47 11.62 -5.49
N LEU A 3 15.16 11.57 -5.71
CA LEU A 3 14.53 10.48 -6.47
C LEU A 3 14.67 10.82 -7.96
N ASP A 4 15.23 9.90 -8.74
CA ASP A 4 15.47 10.08 -10.17
C ASP A 4 14.27 9.54 -10.95
N PHE A 5 13.21 10.33 -11.01
CA PHE A 5 11.99 10.00 -11.74
C PHE A 5 12.00 10.64 -13.14
N PRO A 6 11.38 10.00 -14.14
CA PRO A 6 11.08 10.66 -15.41
C PRO A 6 10.32 11.97 -15.21
N GLU A 7 10.54 12.96 -16.08
CA GLU A 7 9.86 14.27 -15.98
C GLU A 7 8.34 14.17 -16.06
N THR A 8 7.81 13.11 -16.67
CA THR A 8 6.38 12.83 -16.78
C THR A 8 5.76 12.29 -15.48
N THR A 9 6.56 11.96 -14.46
CA THR A 9 6.08 11.39 -13.21
C THR A 9 5.40 12.44 -12.33
N ARG A 10 4.13 12.21 -12.01
CA ARG A 10 3.40 13.01 -11.02
C ARG A 10 3.67 12.47 -9.62
N VAL A 11 4.25 13.29 -8.75
CA VAL A 11 4.44 12.96 -7.33
C VAL A 11 3.29 13.55 -6.53
N LEU A 12 2.46 12.68 -5.97
CA LEU A 12 1.32 13.05 -5.14
C LEU A 12 1.67 12.85 -3.67
N HIS A 13 1.61 13.91 -2.89
CA HIS A 13 1.88 13.87 -1.46
C HIS A 13 0.58 13.72 -0.67
N ASP A 14 0.62 12.93 0.39
CA ASP A 14 -0.47 12.80 1.36
C ASP A 14 -0.56 14.07 2.23
N LYS A 15 -1.24 15.11 1.71
CA LYS A 15 -1.36 16.43 2.35
C LYS A 15 -2.79 16.76 2.81
N THR A 16 -3.76 15.93 2.47
CA THR A 16 -5.19 16.21 2.67
C THR A 16 -5.85 15.01 3.31
N ALA A 17 -6.62 15.22 4.38
CA ALA A 17 -7.34 14.14 5.06
C ALA A 17 -8.33 13.38 4.16
N SER A 18 -8.85 14.03 3.11
CA SER A 18 -9.81 13.45 2.15
C SER A 18 -9.17 12.83 0.91
N ALA A 19 -7.83 12.77 0.82
CA ALA A 19 -7.10 12.21 -0.33
C ALA A 19 -7.62 12.69 -1.70
N ILE A 20 -7.73 14.01 -1.90
CA ILE A 20 -8.33 14.64 -3.10
C ILE A 20 -7.86 14.04 -4.45
N PRO A 21 -6.55 13.70 -4.65
CA PRO A 21 -6.08 13.16 -5.93
C PRO A 21 -6.72 11.82 -6.36
N VAL A 22 -7.41 11.15 -5.45
CA VAL A 22 -8.09 9.87 -5.70
C VAL A 22 -9.34 10.06 -6.57
N GLY A 23 -9.84 11.29 -6.75
CA GLY A 23 -10.93 11.59 -7.69
C GLY A 23 -10.63 11.23 -9.14
N GLU A 24 -9.36 11.19 -9.55
CA GLU A 24 -8.96 10.87 -10.92
C GLU A 24 -9.33 9.43 -11.35
N PHE A 25 -9.59 8.53 -10.39
CA PHE A 25 -10.13 7.20 -10.68
C PHE A 25 -11.51 7.25 -11.34
N TYR A 26 -12.33 8.27 -11.06
CA TYR A 26 -13.64 8.44 -11.71
C TYR A 26 -13.52 8.74 -13.21
N HIS A 27 -12.36 9.21 -13.66
CA HIS A 27 -12.10 9.61 -15.04
C HIS A 27 -11.27 8.59 -15.82
N GLY A 28 -10.99 7.42 -15.23
CA GLY A 28 -10.21 6.36 -15.90
C GLY A 28 -8.74 6.72 -16.11
N VAL A 29 -8.20 7.70 -15.36
CA VAL A 29 -6.82 8.18 -15.51
C VAL A 29 -5.79 7.11 -15.11
N TYR A 30 -6.15 6.20 -14.21
CA TYR A 30 -5.28 5.13 -13.73
C TYR A 30 -5.82 3.76 -14.15
N HIS A 31 -4.97 2.97 -14.83
CA HIS A 31 -5.31 1.62 -15.26
C HIS A 31 -4.97 0.53 -14.23
N THR A 32 -4.07 0.81 -13.29
CA THR A 32 -3.59 -0.17 -12.30
C THR A 32 -3.06 0.54 -11.07
N VAL A 33 -3.28 -0.06 -9.90
CA VAL A 33 -2.68 0.38 -8.63
C VAL A 33 -1.60 -0.60 -8.20
N VAL A 34 -0.49 -0.05 -7.71
CA VAL A 34 0.55 -0.83 -7.03
C VAL A 34 0.79 -0.23 -5.66
N VAL A 35 0.69 -1.05 -4.61
CA VAL A 35 1.05 -0.67 -3.24
C VAL A 35 2.29 -1.46 -2.85
N ALA A 36 3.46 -0.81 -2.89
CA ALA A 36 4.74 -1.45 -2.64
C ALA A 36 5.77 -0.46 -2.07
N PRO A 37 6.49 -0.83 -0.98
CA PRO A 37 6.12 -1.89 -0.04
C PRO A 37 4.80 -1.59 0.69
N ALA A 38 4.01 -2.61 1.00
CA ALA A 38 2.82 -2.50 1.84
C ALA A 38 3.13 -2.97 3.27
N THR A 39 3.14 -2.03 4.21
CA THR A 39 3.34 -2.31 5.64
C THR A 39 2.18 -3.10 6.23
N SER A 40 2.39 -3.84 7.32
CA SER A 40 1.31 -4.50 8.08
C SER A 40 0.16 -3.56 8.44
N ASN A 41 0.45 -2.29 8.78
CA ASN A 41 -0.58 -1.27 9.03
C ASN A 41 -1.41 -0.98 7.77
N THR A 42 -0.78 -0.79 6.61
CA THR A 42 -1.50 -0.58 5.34
C THR A 42 -2.34 -1.80 4.99
N VAL A 43 -1.78 -3.00 5.09
CA VAL A 43 -2.49 -4.27 4.84
C VAL A 43 -3.71 -4.41 5.75
N ALA A 44 -3.54 -4.19 7.06
CA ALA A 44 -4.63 -4.27 8.03
C ALA A 44 -5.76 -3.28 7.69
N LYS A 45 -5.41 -2.03 7.37
CA LYS A 45 -6.39 -1.02 6.97
C LYS A 45 -7.14 -1.43 5.71
N CYS A 46 -6.45 -1.94 4.70
CA CYS A 46 -7.06 -2.43 3.47
C CYS A 46 -8.05 -3.59 3.73
N VAL A 47 -7.65 -4.58 4.53
CA VAL A 47 -8.49 -5.73 4.91
C VAL A 47 -9.77 -5.30 5.63
N HIS A 48 -9.65 -4.33 6.54
CA HIS A 48 -10.79 -3.82 7.32
C HIS A 48 -11.57 -2.68 6.62
N GLY A 49 -11.22 -2.33 5.38
CA GLY A 49 -11.90 -1.26 4.64
C GLY A 49 -11.64 0.17 5.16
N ILE A 50 -10.59 0.37 5.95
CA ILE A 50 -10.18 1.69 6.46
C ILE A 50 -9.39 2.42 5.36
N SER A 51 -9.85 3.63 5.02
CA SER A 51 -9.27 4.48 3.96
C SER A 51 -9.04 5.90 4.47
N ASP A 52 -8.01 6.05 5.32
CA ASP A 52 -7.67 7.29 6.03
C ASP A 52 -6.27 7.84 5.68
N THR A 53 -5.55 7.19 4.77
CA THR A 53 -4.29 7.70 4.18
C THR A 53 -4.45 7.75 2.67
N LEU A 54 -3.57 8.46 1.97
CA LEU A 54 -3.59 8.48 0.51
C LEU A 54 -3.47 7.07 -0.08
N ALA A 55 -2.56 6.24 0.46
CA ALA A 55 -2.37 4.87 -0.04
C ALA A 55 -3.59 3.97 0.17
N THR A 56 -4.23 4.04 1.34
CA THR A 56 -5.43 3.22 1.63
C THR A 56 -6.66 3.73 0.91
N ASN A 57 -6.78 5.05 0.67
CA ASN A 57 -7.81 5.62 -0.21
C ASN A 57 -7.63 5.18 -1.66
N VAL A 58 -6.40 5.25 -2.20
CA VAL A 58 -6.09 4.77 -3.56
C VAL A 58 -6.48 3.31 -3.70
N PHE A 59 -6.12 2.45 -2.74
CA PHE A 59 -6.49 1.03 -2.75
C PHE A 59 -8.01 0.83 -2.74
N ALA A 60 -8.71 1.47 -1.79
CA ALA A 60 -10.16 1.33 -1.67
C ALA A 60 -10.90 1.86 -2.91
N GLN A 61 -10.45 2.98 -3.48
CA GLN A 61 -11.07 3.57 -4.66
C GLN A 61 -10.81 2.73 -5.91
N ALA A 62 -9.61 2.17 -6.06
CA ALA A 62 -9.32 1.25 -7.16
C ALA A 62 -10.31 0.07 -7.16
N GLY A 63 -10.58 -0.51 -5.98
CA GLY A 63 -11.61 -1.55 -5.83
C GLY A 63 -13.00 -1.08 -6.27
N LYS A 64 -13.45 0.10 -5.81
CA LYS A 64 -14.75 0.68 -6.19
C LYS A 64 -14.87 0.95 -7.69
N CYS A 65 -13.79 1.37 -8.33
CA CYS A 65 -13.71 1.67 -9.76
C CYS A 65 -13.34 0.45 -10.63
N ARG A 66 -13.23 -0.75 -10.06
CA ARG A 66 -12.81 -1.98 -10.75
C ARG A 66 -11.43 -1.87 -11.42
N VAL A 67 -10.54 -1.06 -10.85
CA VAL A 67 -9.15 -0.96 -11.27
C VAL A 67 -8.33 -2.03 -10.56
N PRO A 68 -7.57 -2.87 -11.27
CA PRO A 68 -6.77 -3.93 -10.65
C PRO A 68 -5.71 -3.34 -9.72
N ALA A 69 -5.53 -3.97 -8.56
CA ALA A 69 -4.56 -3.58 -7.55
C ALA A 69 -3.58 -4.72 -7.29
N ILE A 70 -2.28 -4.40 -7.26
CA ILE A 70 -1.19 -5.29 -6.89
C ILE A 70 -0.63 -4.80 -5.56
N VAL A 71 -0.61 -5.68 -4.55
CA VAL A 71 -0.12 -5.34 -3.20
C VAL A 71 1.08 -6.20 -2.86
N PHE A 72 2.23 -5.55 -2.61
CA PHE A 72 3.42 -6.23 -2.13
C PHE A 72 3.50 -6.12 -0.60
N ALA A 73 2.81 -7.04 0.09
CA ALA A 73 2.83 -7.13 1.55
C ALA A 73 4.20 -7.60 2.05
N CYS A 74 4.79 -6.88 3.00
CA CYS A 74 6.09 -7.25 3.57
C CYS A 74 5.99 -8.43 4.55
N ASP A 75 4.90 -8.52 5.31
CA ASP A 75 4.74 -9.46 6.42
C ASP A 75 4.02 -10.75 5.97
N THR A 76 4.77 -11.65 5.32
CA THR A 76 4.21 -12.87 4.70
C THR A 76 4.65 -14.19 5.34
N ALA A 77 5.70 -14.18 6.16
CA ALA A 77 6.26 -15.37 6.80
C ALA A 77 6.51 -15.12 8.31
N PRO A 78 6.53 -16.17 9.16
CA PRO A 78 6.70 -16.01 10.62
C PRO A 78 8.05 -15.44 11.05
N GLU A 79 9.07 -15.57 10.21
CA GLU A 79 10.41 -15.03 10.43
C GLU A 79 10.91 -14.48 9.11
N LEU A 80 11.38 -13.24 9.13
CA LEU A 80 11.93 -12.54 7.98
C LEU A 80 13.22 -11.84 8.40
N GLU A 81 14.23 -11.88 7.54
CA GLU A 81 15.41 -11.02 7.70
C GLU A 81 15.18 -9.73 6.93
N THR A 82 15.30 -8.60 7.62
CA THR A 82 15.19 -7.26 7.02
C THR A 82 16.48 -6.50 7.16
N GLN A 83 16.78 -5.65 6.19
CA GLN A 83 17.94 -4.79 6.23
C GLN A 83 17.64 -3.55 7.09
N ALA A 84 18.27 -3.48 8.26
CA ALA A 84 18.28 -2.29 9.10
C ALA A 84 19.57 -1.46 8.85
N PRO A 85 19.62 -0.19 9.29
CA PRO A 85 20.82 0.65 9.14
C PRO A 85 22.11 0.04 9.71
N HIS A 86 21.98 -0.88 10.69
CA HIS A 86 23.11 -1.51 11.38
C HIS A 86 23.34 -2.98 10.97
N GLY A 87 22.65 -3.49 9.94
CA GLY A 87 22.79 -4.86 9.45
C GLY A 87 21.46 -5.61 9.31
N LEU A 88 21.53 -6.91 9.08
CA LEU A 88 20.34 -7.77 9.01
C LEU A 88 19.75 -7.96 10.40
N VAL A 89 18.45 -7.68 10.53
CA VAL A 89 17.69 -7.88 11.76
C VAL A 89 16.55 -8.85 11.48
N LYS A 90 16.38 -9.82 12.37
CA LYS A 90 15.24 -10.73 12.33
C LYS A 90 14.00 -10.02 12.84
N VAL A 91 12.94 -10.05 12.05
CA VAL A 91 11.61 -9.59 12.43
C VAL A 91 10.66 -10.78 12.46
N TYR A 92 9.71 -10.72 13.39
CA TYR A 92 8.77 -11.80 13.67
C TYR A 92 7.35 -11.25 13.52
N PRO A 93 6.76 -11.33 12.31
CA PRO A 93 5.36 -10.93 12.11
C PRO A 93 4.44 -11.64 13.09
N ARG A 94 3.53 -10.87 13.69
CA ARG A 94 2.58 -11.40 14.67
C ARG A 94 1.49 -12.17 13.95
N ARG A 95 0.73 -12.97 14.70
CA ARG A 95 -0.41 -13.73 14.16
C ARG A 95 -1.36 -12.85 13.33
N ILE A 96 -1.70 -11.66 13.82
CA ILE A 96 -2.59 -10.73 13.14
C ILE A 96 -2.03 -10.21 11.80
N ASP A 97 -0.72 -10.03 11.70
CA ASP A 97 -0.08 -9.54 10.49
C ASP A 97 -0.19 -10.61 9.37
N LEU A 98 0.05 -11.88 9.72
CA LEU A 98 -0.10 -13.02 8.82
C LEU A 98 -1.57 -13.30 8.44
N GLU A 99 -2.51 -13.15 9.39
CA GLU A 99 -3.95 -13.30 9.16
C GLU A 99 -4.45 -12.24 8.18
N ASN A 100 -4.07 -10.96 8.37
CA ASN A 100 -4.46 -9.87 7.47
C ASN A 100 -3.86 -10.07 6.06
N THR A 101 -2.58 -10.45 5.96
CA THR A 101 -1.98 -10.76 4.66
C THR A 101 -2.70 -11.90 3.94
N LYS A 102 -3.19 -12.91 4.66
CA LYS A 102 -4.01 -13.99 4.06
C LYS A 102 -5.38 -13.50 3.61
N GLN A 103 -6.07 -12.71 4.44
CA GLN A 103 -7.37 -12.14 4.10
C GLN A 103 -7.31 -11.17 2.92
N LEU A 104 -6.22 -10.42 2.75
CA LEU A 104 -6.09 -9.50 1.62
C LEU A 104 -6.01 -10.21 0.26
N LYS A 105 -5.69 -11.50 0.23
CA LYS A 105 -5.59 -12.30 -1.00
C LYS A 105 -6.95 -12.80 -1.52
N SER A 106 -7.99 -12.80 -0.69
CA SER A 106 -9.34 -13.28 -1.04
C SER A 106 -10.22 -12.17 -1.57
#